data_AF-A0A7V2QE82-F1
#
_entry.id   AF-A0A7V2QE82-F1
#
_cell.length_a   1.000
_cell.length_b   1.000
_cell.length_c   1.000
_cell.angle_alpha   90.00
_cell.angle_beta   90.00
_cell.angle_gamma   90.00
#
_symmetry.space_group_name_H-M   'P 1'
#
loop_
_entity.id
_entity.type
_entity.pdbx_description
1 polymer ?
#
loop_
_entity_poly.entity_id
_entity_poly.type
_entity_poly.pdbx_seq_one_letter_code
_entity_poly.pdbx_strand_id
1 'polypeptide(L)'
;SCPALTLPPAEGCPPSALAGRRLVAFYGTPLGRGLGILGRYDITTTLSLLQEQVQAYRDLDPSVETIPAFHMVVVIADDYPGEDGDYNHRVPHDIIRRWIDGARAAGAWVILDLQVGRADLEAELDRIEPFLWEPDVHLAVDPEFLVDETRVPGHQLGQIDGPTINRIQARLDGISRATGQRKILIVHQFDDRMIVQKECIVDYPCVDLVWDADGFGGPGAKVDDYVQYSQEAGFEYGGFKLFYEYDVPLMTPEEVLGLQPPPSVVIYQ
;
A
#
# COMPACT_ATOMS: atom_id res chain seq x y z
N SER A 1 6.21 -22.95 13.06
CA SER A 1 7.65 -22.86 12.76
C SER A 1 7.80 -22.26 11.39
N CYS A 2 8.65 -21.24 11.23
CA CYS A 2 8.84 -20.60 9.94
C CYS A 2 9.35 -21.60 8.89
N PRO A 3 8.78 -21.61 7.67
CA PRO A 3 9.28 -22.46 6.61
C PRO A 3 10.71 -22.03 6.24
N ALA A 4 11.58 -23.01 5.99
CA ALA A 4 12.91 -22.71 5.47
C ALA A 4 12.78 -22.15 4.05
N LEU A 5 13.20 -20.92 3.84
CA LEU A 5 13.20 -20.26 2.54
C LEU A 5 14.64 -20.06 2.06
N THR A 6 14.89 -20.36 0.78
CA THR A 6 16.14 -20.00 0.12
C THR A 6 15.89 -18.74 -0.68
N LEU A 7 16.41 -17.60 -0.22
CA LEU A 7 16.26 -16.33 -0.91
C LEU A 7 17.10 -16.29 -2.19
N PRO A 8 16.62 -15.62 -3.25
CA PRO A 8 17.43 -15.35 -4.42
C PRO A 8 18.60 -14.41 -4.06
N PRO A 9 19.71 -14.40 -4.82
CA PRO A 9 20.84 -13.53 -4.53
C PRO A 9 20.45 -12.05 -4.71
N ALA A 10 21.05 -11.18 -3.89
CA ALA A 10 20.87 -9.73 -4.03
C ALA A 10 21.56 -9.15 -5.28
N GLU A 11 22.52 -9.89 -5.85
CA GLU A 11 23.16 -9.51 -7.12
C GLU A 11 22.12 -9.41 -8.24
N GLY A 12 22.23 -8.34 -9.03
CA GLY A 12 21.32 -8.05 -10.14
C GLY A 12 20.01 -7.37 -9.75
N CYS A 13 19.76 -7.10 -8.47
CA CYS A 13 18.59 -6.30 -8.08
C CYS A 13 18.75 -4.84 -8.49
N PRO A 14 17.71 -4.22 -9.09
CA PRO A 14 17.71 -2.77 -9.31
C PRO A 14 17.82 -2.01 -7.99
N PRO A 15 18.32 -0.76 -7.99
CA PRO A 15 18.34 0.08 -6.79
C PRO A 15 16.96 0.19 -6.15
N SER A 16 16.92 0.46 -4.84
CA SER A 16 15.66 0.73 -4.14
C SER A 16 14.86 1.83 -4.86
N ALA A 17 13.55 1.60 -5.03
CA ALA A 17 12.62 2.59 -5.54
C ALA A 17 12.48 3.76 -4.53
N LEU A 18 12.64 3.47 -3.24
CA LEU A 18 12.50 4.42 -2.13
C LEU A 18 13.82 5.05 -1.65
N ALA A 19 14.99 4.57 -2.11
CA ALA A 19 16.27 5.19 -1.76
C ALA A 19 16.35 6.65 -2.27
N GLY A 20 16.43 7.60 -1.34
CA GLY A 20 16.46 9.03 -1.64
C GLY A 20 15.13 9.57 -2.17
N ARG A 21 14.04 8.80 -2.04
CA ARG A 21 12.71 9.17 -2.53
C ARG A 21 11.65 9.05 -1.44
N ARG A 22 10.57 9.80 -1.60
CA ARG A 22 9.35 9.72 -0.79
C ARG A 22 8.14 9.66 -1.69
N LEU A 23 7.22 8.74 -1.41
CA LEU A 23 5.91 8.74 -2.05
C LEU A 23 4.94 9.54 -1.19
N VAL A 24 4.17 10.42 -1.83
CA VAL A 24 3.00 11.06 -1.23
C VAL A 24 1.83 10.66 -2.07
N ALA A 25 0.89 9.94 -1.46
CA ALA A 25 -0.15 9.22 -2.16
C ALA A 25 -1.56 9.68 -1.74
N PHE A 26 -2.47 9.65 -2.70
CA PHE A 26 -3.90 9.77 -2.46
C PHE A 26 -4.57 8.41 -2.54
N TYR A 27 -5.33 8.06 -1.50
CA TYR A 27 -5.96 6.76 -1.33
C TYR A 27 -7.40 6.72 -1.82
N GLY A 28 -7.82 5.56 -2.31
CA GLY A 28 -9.22 5.16 -2.43
C GLY A 28 -9.53 4.43 -3.73
N THR A 29 -10.75 4.56 -4.24
CA THR A 29 -11.13 3.94 -5.51
C THR A 29 -12.04 4.85 -6.34
N PRO A 30 -11.89 4.87 -7.68
CA PRO A 30 -12.79 5.62 -8.54
C PRO A 30 -14.25 5.16 -8.51
N LEU A 31 -14.54 3.98 -7.92
CA LEU A 31 -15.89 3.42 -7.88
C LEU A 31 -16.74 3.91 -6.70
N GLY A 32 -16.15 4.59 -5.70
CA GLY A 32 -16.87 4.97 -4.49
C GLY A 32 -16.31 6.21 -3.81
N ARG A 33 -17.13 7.27 -3.71
CA ARG A 33 -16.74 8.55 -3.07
C ARG A 33 -16.41 8.40 -1.57
N GLY A 34 -17.01 7.41 -0.92
CA GLY A 34 -16.82 7.11 0.51
C GLY A 34 -15.54 6.32 0.82
N LEU A 35 -14.83 5.84 -0.19
CA LEU A 35 -13.66 4.98 -0.03
C LEU A 35 -12.32 5.74 -0.15
N GLY A 36 -12.36 7.07 -0.15
CA GLY A 36 -11.17 7.92 -0.19
C GLY A 36 -11.21 8.97 -1.30
N ILE A 37 -10.21 9.84 -1.30
CA ILE A 37 -10.14 11.00 -2.21
C ILE A 37 -10.13 10.63 -3.70
N LEU A 38 -9.62 9.45 -4.09
CA LEU A 38 -9.65 8.99 -5.50
C LEU A 38 -11.07 8.83 -6.04
N GLY A 39 -12.07 8.60 -5.18
CA GLY A 39 -13.48 8.52 -5.57
C GLY A 39 -14.21 9.87 -5.56
N ARG A 40 -13.59 10.95 -5.05
CA ARG A 40 -14.27 12.24 -4.84
C ARG A 40 -14.25 13.14 -6.07
N TYR A 41 -13.22 13.02 -6.90
CA TYR A 41 -12.93 13.89 -8.04
C TYR A 41 -12.50 13.09 -9.29
N ASP A 42 -12.50 13.74 -10.45
CA ASP A 42 -11.90 13.16 -11.66
C ASP A 42 -10.37 13.14 -11.60
N ILE A 43 -9.72 12.35 -12.46
CA ILE A 43 -8.26 12.16 -12.49
C ILE A 43 -7.50 13.48 -12.54
N THR A 44 -7.98 14.45 -13.35
CA THR A 44 -7.28 15.73 -13.55
C THR A 44 -7.30 16.55 -12.27
N THR A 45 -8.46 16.66 -11.65
CA THR A 45 -8.64 17.37 -10.38
C THR A 45 -7.86 16.70 -9.26
N THR A 46 -7.93 15.36 -9.17
CA THR A 46 -7.18 14.58 -8.17
C THR A 46 -5.68 14.78 -8.31
N LEU A 47 -5.14 14.77 -9.53
CA LEU A 47 -3.71 15.06 -9.77
C LEU A 47 -3.31 16.48 -9.37
N SER A 48 -4.16 17.48 -9.63
CA SER A 48 -3.88 18.86 -9.23
C SER A 48 -3.73 18.97 -7.70
N LEU A 49 -4.70 18.42 -6.97
CA LEU A 49 -4.68 18.39 -5.50
C LEU A 49 -3.48 17.59 -4.96
N LEU A 50 -3.15 16.47 -5.60
CA LEU A 50 -2.01 15.65 -5.21
C LEU A 50 -0.68 16.38 -5.40
N GLN A 51 -0.53 17.16 -6.47
CA GLN A 51 0.67 17.96 -6.69
C GLN A 51 0.81 19.07 -5.64
N GLU A 52 -0.28 19.68 -5.20
CA GLU A 52 -0.27 20.64 -4.08
C GLU A 52 0.20 19.95 -2.79
N GLN A 53 -0.34 18.77 -2.49
CA GLN A 53 0.04 18.00 -1.31
C GLN A 53 1.52 17.59 -1.35
N VAL A 54 2.01 17.14 -2.51
CA VAL A 54 3.42 16.78 -2.76
C VAL A 54 4.33 18.00 -2.61
N GLN A 55 3.91 19.18 -3.10
CA GLN A 55 4.73 20.39 -3.00
C GLN A 55 5.00 20.78 -1.56
N ALA A 56 4.02 20.61 -0.65
CA ALA A 56 4.22 20.84 0.77
C ALA A 56 5.35 19.98 1.37
N TYR A 57 5.51 18.74 0.92
CA TYR A 57 6.62 17.88 1.33
C TYR A 57 7.96 18.28 0.70
N ARG A 58 7.97 18.65 -0.60
CA ARG A 58 9.18 19.11 -1.29
C ARG A 58 9.76 20.38 -0.68
N ASP A 59 8.89 21.30 -0.25
CA ASP A 59 9.30 22.56 0.36
C ASP A 59 9.95 22.35 1.73
N LEU A 60 9.50 21.34 2.49
CA LEU A 60 10.02 21.00 3.82
C LEU A 60 11.29 20.14 3.76
N ASP A 61 11.41 19.26 2.76
CA ASP A 61 12.56 18.36 2.58
C ASP A 61 13.02 18.30 1.11
N PRO A 62 13.72 19.35 0.63
CA PRO A 62 14.17 19.42 -0.76
C PRO A 62 15.31 18.44 -1.10
N SER A 63 15.84 17.73 -0.10
CA SER A 63 16.92 16.76 -0.29
C SER A 63 16.43 15.39 -0.74
N VAL A 64 15.13 15.12 -0.60
CA VAL A 64 14.46 13.87 -0.95
C VAL A 64 13.53 14.09 -2.14
N GLU A 65 13.66 13.25 -3.17
CA GLU A 65 12.78 13.31 -4.33
C GLU A 65 11.36 12.87 -3.92
N THR A 66 10.39 13.80 -3.91
CA THR A 66 9.00 13.46 -3.57
C THR A 66 8.18 13.19 -4.83
N ILE A 67 7.63 11.98 -4.93
CA ILE A 67 6.88 11.46 -6.08
C ILE A 67 5.38 11.38 -5.72
N PRO A 68 4.48 11.96 -6.55
CA PRO A 68 3.04 11.78 -6.40
C PRO A 68 2.65 10.32 -6.67
N ALA A 69 1.69 9.79 -5.92
CA ALA A 69 1.14 8.47 -6.21
C ALA A 69 -0.39 8.37 -6.03
N PHE A 70 -1.01 7.46 -6.76
CA PHE A 70 -2.35 6.96 -6.47
C PHE A 70 -2.26 5.63 -5.75
N HIS A 71 -2.82 5.56 -4.54
CA HIS A 71 -3.01 4.33 -3.80
C HIS A 71 -4.43 3.83 -4.06
N MET A 72 -4.60 3.01 -5.09
CA MET A 72 -5.90 2.68 -5.65
C MET A 72 -6.35 1.28 -5.25
N VAL A 73 -7.46 1.20 -4.51
CA VAL A 73 -8.14 -0.06 -4.20
C VAL A 73 -8.78 -0.61 -5.47
N VAL A 74 -8.28 -1.78 -5.92
CA VAL A 74 -8.71 -2.44 -7.17
C VAL A 74 -9.52 -3.71 -6.94
N VAL A 75 -9.37 -4.32 -5.77
CA VAL A 75 -10.30 -5.31 -5.23
C VAL A 75 -10.85 -4.72 -3.95
N ILE A 76 -12.16 -4.52 -3.90
CA ILE A 76 -12.85 -3.74 -2.87
C ILE A 76 -13.67 -4.71 -2.03
N ALA A 77 -13.45 -4.73 -0.72
CA ALA A 77 -14.24 -5.59 0.16
C ALA A 77 -15.64 -5.02 0.36
N ASP A 78 -16.62 -5.92 0.44
CA ASP A 78 -18.02 -5.63 0.74
C ASP A 78 -18.41 -6.27 2.08
N ASP A 79 -19.37 -5.67 2.78
CA ASP A 79 -19.98 -6.24 3.99
C ASP A 79 -21.10 -7.26 3.67
N TYR A 80 -21.34 -7.53 2.40
CA TYR A 80 -22.31 -8.51 1.90
C TYR A 80 -21.67 -9.47 0.87
N PRO A 81 -22.17 -10.72 0.78
CA PRO A 81 -21.68 -11.64 -0.23
C PRO A 81 -22.14 -11.22 -1.63
N GLY A 82 -21.21 -11.21 -2.58
CA GLY A 82 -21.50 -11.21 -4.01
C GLY A 82 -22.01 -12.56 -4.50
N GLU A 83 -22.15 -12.73 -5.82
CA GLU A 83 -22.64 -13.98 -6.43
C GLU A 83 -21.69 -15.18 -6.19
N ASP A 84 -20.38 -14.92 -6.10
CA ASP A 84 -19.34 -15.90 -5.79
C ASP A 84 -19.17 -16.16 -4.28
N GLY A 85 -19.79 -15.32 -3.44
CA GLY A 85 -19.67 -15.42 -1.98
C GLY A 85 -18.35 -14.87 -1.43
N ASP A 86 -17.56 -14.15 -2.24
CA ASP A 86 -16.22 -13.69 -1.87
C ASP A 86 -16.20 -12.40 -1.03
N TYR A 87 -17.35 -11.73 -0.85
CA TYR A 87 -17.45 -10.45 -0.13
C TYR A 87 -16.51 -9.38 -0.71
N ASN A 88 -16.42 -9.32 -2.03
CA ASN A 88 -15.71 -8.26 -2.72
C ASN A 88 -16.33 -7.98 -4.10
N HIS A 89 -15.93 -6.86 -4.68
CA HIS A 89 -16.07 -6.59 -6.09
C HIS A 89 -14.78 -5.96 -6.64
N ARG A 90 -14.65 -5.95 -7.98
CA ARG A 90 -13.40 -5.61 -8.67
C ARG A 90 -13.56 -4.37 -9.51
N VAL A 91 -12.53 -3.53 -9.54
CA VAL A 91 -12.46 -2.41 -10.48
C VAL A 91 -12.21 -2.97 -11.89
N PRO A 92 -13.02 -2.60 -12.90
CA PRO A 92 -12.78 -3.01 -14.29
C PRO A 92 -11.38 -2.63 -14.78
N HIS A 93 -10.73 -3.53 -15.52
CA HIS A 93 -9.37 -3.33 -16.01
C HIS A 93 -9.21 -2.07 -16.89
N ASP A 94 -10.23 -1.66 -17.63
CA ASP A 94 -10.20 -0.43 -18.44
C ASP A 94 -10.18 0.84 -17.56
N ILE A 95 -10.81 0.78 -16.39
CA ILE A 95 -10.76 1.84 -15.39
C ILE A 95 -9.37 1.86 -14.75
N ILE A 96 -8.85 0.70 -14.30
CA ILE A 96 -7.49 0.59 -13.74
C ILE A 96 -6.47 1.18 -14.73
N ARG A 97 -6.56 0.77 -16.01
CA ARG A 97 -5.71 1.28 -17.09
C ARG A 97 -5.78 2.79 -17.24
N ARG A 98 -6.98 3.36 -17.26
CA ARG A 98 -7.20 4.81 -17.40
C ARG A 98 -6.54 5.60 -16.27
N TRP A 99 -6.60 5.10 -15.04
CA TRP A 99 -5.97 5.73 -13.88
C TRP A 99 -4.45 5.61 -13.90
N ILE A 100 -3.90 4.46 -14.31
CA ILE A 100 -2.46 4.26 -14.52
C ILE A 100 -1.92 5.21 -15.59
N ASP A 101 -2.56 5.27 -16.76
CA ASP A 101 -2.11 6.12 -17.85
C ASP A 101 -2.19 7.62 -17.48
N GLY A 102 -3.23 8.01 -16.73
CA GLY A 102 -3.38 9.36 -16.19
C GLY A 102 -2.29 9.73 -15.18
N ALA A 103 -2.00 8.83 -14.23
CA ALA A 103 -0.92 9.01 -13.26
C ALA A 103 0.43 9.17 -13.96
N ARG A 104 0.75 8.24 -14.88
CA ARG A 104 2.00 8.24 -15.66
C ARG A 104 2.20 9.53 -16.44
N ALA A 105 1.15 10.04 -17.09
CA ALA A 105 1.22 11.29 -17.84
C ALA A 105 1.61 12.50 -16.97
N ALA A 106 1.37 12.42 -15.66
CA ALA A 106 1.75 13.44 -14.67
C ALA A 106 3.01 13.06 -13.85
N GLY A 107 3.72 12.00 -14.23
CA GLY A 107 4.88 11.49 -13.50
C GLY A 107 4.55 10.90 -12.12
N ALA A 108 3.29 10.52 -11.90
CA ALA A 108 2.83 9.86 -10.69
C ALA A 108 2.91 8.34 -10.81
N TRP A 109 3.09 7.68 -9.68
CA TRP A 109 3.08 6.22 -9.56
C TRP A 109 1.70 5.72 -9.14
N VAL A 110 1.46 4.41 -9.27
CA VAL A 110 0.24 3.75 -8.83
C VAL A 110 0.58 2.58 -7.94
N ILE A 111 -0.09 2.49 -6.79
CA ILE A 111 -0.09 1.33 -5.92
C ILE A 111 -1.47 0.68 -6.07
N LEU A 112 -1.51 -0.57 -6.49
CA LEU A 112 -2.75 -1.34 -6.58
C LEU A 112 -3.00 -2.02 -5.25
N ASP A 113 -4.13 -1.74 -4.62
CA ASP A 113 -4.46 -2.24 -3.28
C ASP A 113 -5.57 -3.29 -3.32
N LEU A 114 -5.44 -4.32 -2.48
CA LEU A 114 -6.24 -5.54 -2.49
C LEU A 114 -6.94 -5.73 -1.14
N GLN A 115 -8.26 -5.50 -1.14
CA GLN A 115 -9.18 -5.86 -0.06
C GLN A 115 -9.96 -7.11 -0.47
N VAL A 116 -9.33 -8.29 -0.40
CA VAL A 116 -9.83 -9.48 -1.11
C VAL A 116 -11.04 -10.16 -0.46
N GLY A 117 -11.48 -9.74 0.72
CA GLY A 117 -12.58 -10.40 1.40
C GLY A 117 -12.25 -11.86 1.70
N ARG A 118 -13.06 -12.78 1.17
CA ARG A 118 -12.89 -14.25 1.24
C ARG A 118 -12.26 -14.85 -0.02
N ALA A 119 -11.99 -14.06 -1.05
CA ALA A 119 -11.38 -14.57 -2.27
C ALA A 119 -9.96 -15.09 -2.01
N ASP A 120 -9.52 -16.02 -2.86
CA ASP A 120 -8.14 -16.46 -2.89
C ASP A 120 -7.22 -15.31 -3.34
N LEU A 121 -6.29 -14.93 -2.47
CA LEU A 121 -5.39 -13.80 -2.71
C LEU A 121 -4.52 -14.00 -3.96
N GLU A 122 -4.04 -15.22 -4.22
CA GLU A 122 -3.20 -15.51 -5.40
C GLU A 122 -4.01 -15.36 -6.69
N ALA A 123 -5.28 -15.77 -6.69
CA ALA A 123 -6.19 -15.57 -7.82
C ALA A 123 -6.46 -14.08 -8.08
N GLU A 124 -6.57 -13.24 -7.05
CA GLU A 124 -6.69 -11.79 -7.24
C GLU A 124 -5.38 -11.14 -7.74
N LEU A 125 -4.24 -11.62 -7.24
CA LEU A 125 -2.93 -11.21 -7.75
C LEU A 125 -2.75 -11.59 -9.23
N ASP A 126 -3.17 -12.79 -9.66
CA ASP A 126 -3.12 -13.22 -11.05
C ASP A 126 -3.87 -12.25 -11.99
N ARG A 127 -5.00 -11.71 -11.54
CA ARG A 127 -5.84 -10.80 -12.33
C ARG A 127 -5.16 -9.45 -12.57
N ILE A 128 -4.48 -8.93 -11.56
CA ILE A 128 -3.86 -7.60 -11.60
C ILE A 128 -2.38 -7.62 -11.97
N GLU A 129 -1.72 -8.79 -11.97
CA GLU A 129 -0.30 -8.92 -12.31
C GLU A 129 0.07 -8.22 -13.64
N PRO A 130 -0.71 -8.31 -14.74
CA PRO A 130 -0.34 -7.64 -15.99
C PRO A 130 -0.02 -6.13 -15.84
N PHE A 131 -0.63 -5.45 -14.86
CA PHE A 131 -0.32 -4.06 -14.52
C PHE A 131 0.99 -3.92 -13.73
N LEU A 132 1.30 -4.88 -12.84
CA LEU A 132 2.53 -4.88 -12.04
C LEU A 132 3.81 -5.02 -12.89
N TRP A 133 3.72 -5.45 -14.14
CA TRP A 133 4.85 -5.46 -15.07
C TRP A 133 5.31 -4.05 -15.51
N GLU A 134 4.57 -2.99 -15.18
CA GLU A 134 4.90 -1.61 -15.52
C GLU A 134 5.74 -0.91 -14.43
N PRO A 135 6.71 -0.05 -14.78
CA PRO A 135 7.69 0.54 -13.84
C PRO A 135 7.12 1.22 -12.61
N ASP A 136 6.09 2.00 -12.86
CA ASP A 136 5.43 2.95 -11.97
C ASP A 136 4.19 2.33 -11.31
N VAL A 137 4.07 1.00 -11.35
CA VAL A 137 2.98 0.25 -10.74
C VAL A 137 3.53 -0.70 -9.68
N HIS A 138 2.97 -0.59 -8.47
CA HIS A 138 3.34 -1.29 -7.25
C HIS A 138 2.12 -1.93 -6.60
N LEU A 139 2.30 -2.62 -5.47
CA LEU A 139 1.27 -3.41 -4.83
C LEU A 139 1.10 -3.03 -3.36
N ALA A 140 -0.14 -3.05 -2.89
CA ALA A 140 -0.51 -3.05 -1.49
C ALA A 140 -1.46 -4.21 -1.19
N VAL A 141 -1.51 -4.59 0.08
CA VAL A 141 -2.53 -5.49 0.60
C VAL A 141 -3.07 -4.91 1.91
N ASP A 142 -4.39 -4.98 2.08
CA ASP A 142 -5.13 -4.58 3.29
C ASP A 142 -5.51 -5.85 4.09
N PRO A 143 -4.72 -6.28 5.08
CA PRO A 143 -4.96 -7.52 5.80
C PRO A 143 -6.26 -7.54 6.60
N GLU A 144 -6.78 -6.37 7.02
CA GLU A 144 -8.02 -6.28 7.81
C GLU A 144 -9.25 -6.77 7.03
N PHE A 145 -9.17 -6.78 5.70
CA PHE A 145 -10.23 -7.30 4.82
C PHE A 145 -10.00 -8.75 4.37
N LEU A 146 -8.88 -9.38 4.74
CA LEU A 146 -8.57 -10.77 4.40
C LEU A 146 -9.18 -11.72 5.44
N VAL A 147 -10.39 -12.20 5.19
CA VAL A 147 -11.18 -12.95 6.18
C VAL A 147 -11.45 -14.39 5.72
N ASP A 148 -11.65 -15.29 6.69
CA ASP A 148 -12.06 -16.66 6.40
C ASP A 148 -13.57 -16.79 6.11
N GLU A 149 -14.00 -18.00 5.76
CA GLU A 149 -15.39 -18.33 5.42
C GLU A 149 -16.41 -18.04 6.54
N THR A 150 -15.97 -17.83 7.79
CA THR A 150 -16.84 -17.58 8.95
C THR A 150 -16.98 -16.11 9.31
N ARG A 151 -16.17 -15.24 8.69
CA ARG A 151 -16.05 -13.82 9.04
C ARG A 151 -16.53 -12.90 7.90
N VAL A 152 -17.02 -11.71 8.25
CA VAL A 152 -17.46 -10.67 7.30
C VAL A 152 -16.44 -9.54 7.30
N PRO A 153 -15.89 -9.13 6.13
CA PRO A 153 -14.94 -8.02 6.04
C PRO A 153 -15.54 -6.72 6.60
N GLY A 154 -14.72 -5.87 7.21
CA GLY A 154 -15.15 -4.60 7.81
C GLY A 154 -15.94 -4.73 9.13
N HIS A 155 -16.48 -5.92 9.44
CA HIS A 155 -17.12 -6.21 10.74
C HIS A 155 -16.16 -6.92 11.70
N GLN A 156 -15.29 -7.77 11.16
CA GLN A 156 -14.34 -8.57 11.91
C GLN A 156 -12.97 -8.42 11.29
N LEU A 157 -11.95 -8.32 12.14
CA LEU A 157 -10.57 -8.14 11.71
C LEU A 157 -10.11 -9.36 10.90
N GLY A 158 -9.73 -9.11 9.66
CA GLY A 158 -9.00 -10.02 8.79
C GLY A 158 -7.55 -10.20 9.22
N GLN A 159 -6.89 -11.17 8.60
CA GLN A 159 -5.51 -11.51 8.92
C GLN A 159 -4.77 -12.04 7.68
N ILE A 160 -3.49 -11.69 7.56
CA ILE A 160 -2.53 -12.33 6.66
C ILE A 160 -1.42 -12.99 7.47
N ASP A 161 -0.73 -13.99 6.92
CA ASP A 161 0.43 -14.58 7.56
C ASP A 161 1.76 -14.20 6.88
N GLY A 162 2.85 -14.23 7.65
CA GLY A 162 4.19 -13.94 7.14
C GLY A 162 4.60 -14.79 5.93
N PRO A 163 4.36 -16.13 5.93
CA PRO A 163 4.58 -16.96 4.75
C PRO A 163 3.81 -16.52 3.50
N THR A 164 2.62 -15.96 3.63
CA THR A 164 1.82 -15.41 2.53
C THR A 164 2.42 -14.11 2.03
N ILE A 165 2.80 -13.19 2.92
CA ILE A 165 3.55 -11.97 2.53
C ILE A 165 4.82 -12.34 1.77
N ASN A 166 5.56 -13.37 2.21
CA ASN A 166 6.76 -13.84 1.52
C ASN A 166 6.47 -14.41 0.12
N ARG A 167 5.29 -14.97 -0.15
CA ARG A 167 4.90 -15.42 -1.50
C ARG A 167 4.64 -14.23 -2.42
N ILE A 168 3.98 -13.19 -1.91
CA ILE A 168 3.77 -11.92 -2.63
C ILE A 168 5.12 -11.28 -2.97
N GLN A 169 6.01 -11.17 -1.98
CA GLN A 169 7.37 -10.66 -2.18
C GLN A 169 8.15 -11.48 -3.21
N ALA A 170 8.09 -12.82 -3.16
CA ALA A 170 8.76 -13.67 -4.15
C ALA A 170 8.30 -13.41 -5.58
N ARG A 171 6.99 -13.21 -5.76
CA ARG A 171 6.38 -12.88 -7.05
C ARG A 171 6.84 -11.52 -7.56
N LEU A 172 6.82 -10.50 -6.70
CA LEU A 172 7.32 -9.17 -7.01
C LEU A 172 8.82 -9.15 -7.29
N ASP A 173 9.65 -9.91 -6.56
CA ASP A 173 11.08 -10.06 -6.80
C ASP A 173 11.34 -10.62 -8.21
N GLY A 174 10.57 -11.62 -8.63
CA GLY A 174 10.61 -12.16 -9.99
C GLY A 174 10.29 -11.11 -11.06
N ILE A 175 9.21 -10.33 -10.86
CA ILE A 175 8.85 -9.22 -11.76
C ILE A 175 9.96 -8.15 -11.77
N SER A 176 10.51 -7.80 -10.61
CA SER A 176 11.59 -6.81 -10.50
C SER A 176 12.82 -7.20 -11.29
N ARG A 177 13.21 -8.48 -11.23
CA ARG A 177 14.35 -9.01 -12.00
C ARG A 177 14.08 -9.04 -13.48
N ALA A 178 12.87 -9.42 -13.88
CA ALA A 178 12.50 -9.53 -15.29
C ALA A 178 12.40 -8.15 -15.97
N THR A 179 11.93 -7.14 -15.24
CA THR A 179 11.74 -5.78 -15.76
C THR A 179 12.95 -4.86 -15.52
N GLY A 180 13.82 -5.22 -14.57
CA GLY A 180 14.91 -4.36 -14.11
C GLY A 180 14.41 -3.16 -13.28
N GLN A 181 13.20 -3.25 -12.72
CA GLN A 181 12.55 -2.16 -11.98
C GLN A 181 12.07 -2.67 -10.63
N ARG A 182 12.53 -2.05 -9.53
CA ARG A 182 12.17 -2.53 -8.20
C ARG A 182 10.68 -2.31 -7.92
N LYS A 183 10.07 -3.26 -7.22
CA LYS A 183 8.68 -3.18 -6.75
C LYS A 183 8.61 -2.83 -5.27
N ILE A 184 7.60 -2.03 -4.93
CA ILE A 184 7.20 -1.73 -3.57
C ILE A 184 6.04 -2.66 -3.22
N LEU A 185 6.11 -3.29 -2.06
CA LEU A 185 4.98 -3.96 -1.42
C LEU A 185 4.62 -3.18 -0.15
N ILE A 186 3.42 -2.62 -0.11
CA ILE A 186 2.87 -2.00 1.09
C ILE A 186 1.98 -3.02 1.81
N VAL A 187 2.16 -3.15 3.11
CA VAL A 187 1.26 -3.95 3.96
C VAL A 187 0.67 -3.02 5.01
N HIS A 188 -0.65 -2.83 4.96
CA HIS A 188 -1.36 -1.99 5.92
C HIS A 188 -1.49 -2.69 7.27
N GLN A 189 -1.33 -1.94 8.35
CA GLN A 189 -1.46 -2.44 9.71
C GLN A 189 -1.86 -1.34 10.68
N PHE A 190 -2.83 -1.63 11.53
CA PHE A 190 -3.18 -0.80 12.71
C PHE A 190 -3.43 -1.64 13.98
N ASP A 191 -3.36 -2.97 13.86
CA ASP A 191 -3.50 -3.91 14.96
C ASP A 191 -2.59 -5.11 14.72
N ASP A 192 -1.76 -5.47 15.69
CA ASP A 192 -0.82 -6.60 15.60
C ASP A 192 -1.45 -7.93 15.21
N ARG A 193 -2.73 -8.11 15.52
CA ARG A 193 -3.45 -9.34 15.20
C ARG A 193 -3.67 -9.48 13.70
N MET A 194 -3.50 -8.43 12.90
CA MET A 194 -3.64 -8.47 11.44
C MET A 194 -2.58 -9.32 10.76
N ILE A 195 -1.39 -9.48 11.37
CA ILE A 195 -0.31 -10.27 10.78
C ILE A 195 0.14 -11.35 11.74
N VAL A 196 -0.16 -12.60 11.38
CA VAL A 196 0.29 -13.75 12.17
C VAL A 196 1.62 -14.27 11.63
N GLN A 197 2.46 -14.83 12.50
CA GLN A 197 3.79 -15.33 12.11
C GLN A 197 4.65 -14.22 11.46
N LYS A 198 4.57 -12.99 11.96
CA LYS A 198 5.32 -11.82 11.44
C LYS A 198 6.83 -12.06 11.53
N GLU A 199 7.28 -12.81 12.53
CA GLU A 199 8.67 -13.26 12.70
C GLU A 199 9.18 -14.18 11.57
N CYS A 200 8.28 -14.69 10.74
CA CYS A 200 8.64 -15.51 9.58
C CYS A 200 8.81 -14.70 8.28
N ILE A 201 8.54 -13.39 8.31
CA ILE A 201 8.76 -12.51 7.15
C ILE A 201 10.26 -12.38 6.92
N VAL A 202 10.64 -12.42 5.64
CA VAL A 202 12.02 -12.26 5.20
C VAL A 202 12.09 -11.17 4.13
N ASP A 203 13.22 -10.48 4.06
CA ASP A 203 13.40 -9.37 3.12
C ASP A 203 13.83 -9.93 1.75
N TYR A 204 12.95 -9.80 0.75
CA TYR A 204 13.30 -10.16 -0.64
C TYR A 204 14.14 -9.05 -1.27
N PRO A 205 15.32 -9.36 -1.83
CA PRO A 205 16.32 -8.34 -2.13
C PRO A 205 15.93 -7.37 -3.26
N CYS A 206 15.02 -7.75 -4.15
CA CYS A 206 14.51 -6.88 -5.22
C CYS A 206 13.09 -6.34 -4.93
N VAL A 207 12.66 -6.30 -3.68
CA VAL A 207 11.40 -5.69 -3.24
C VAL A 207 11.71 -4.69 -2.13
N ASP A 208 11.09 -3.52 -2.17
CA ASP A 208 11.09 -2.61 -1.02
C ASP A 208 9.81 -2.88 -0.21
N LEU A 209 9.96 -3.43 1.00
CA LEU A 209 8.82 -3.73 1.87
C LEU A 209 8.47 -2.52 2.74
N VAL A 210 7.21 -2.10 2.70
CA VAL A 210 6.69 -0.96 3.46
C VAL A 210 5.62 -1.43 4.44
N TRP A 211 5.77 -1.07 5.72
CA TRP A 211 4.69 -1.18 6.70
C TRP A 211 3.97 0.14 6.83
N ASP A 212 2.68 0.17 6.52
CA ASP A 212 1.87 1.37 6.65
C ASP A 212 1.13 1.41 7.99
N ALA A 213 1.39 2.45 8.78
CA ALA A 213 0.65 2.76 10.00
C ALA A 213 -0.75 3.31 9.66
N ASP A 214 -1.71 2.39 9.56
CA ASP A 214 -3.04 2.56 8.98
C ASP A 214 -4.12 2.88 10.05
N GLY A 215 -3.76 3.07 11.31
CA GLY A 215 -4.73 3.41 12.36
C GLY A 215 -5.24 4.84 12.19
N PHE A 216 -6.53 5.11 12.41
CA PHE A 216 -7.04 6.50 12.47
C PHE A 216 -7.04 7.03 13.91
N GLY A 217 -6.96 8.34 14.07
CA GLY A 217 -7.10 9.00 15.37
C GLY A 217 -6.30 10.29 15.51
N GLY A 218 -6.27 10.82 16.74
CA GLY A 218 -5.45 12.00 17.03
C GLY A 218 -3.95 11.72 16.93
N PRO A 219 -3.10 12.76 16.88
CA PRO A 219 -1.66 12.63 16.60
C PRO A 219 -0.92 11.64 17.52
N GLY A 220 -1.28 11.58 18.82
CA GLY A 220 -0.66 10.65 19.75
C GLY A 220 -0.86 9.19 19.34
N ALA A 221 -2.09 8.79 19.00
CA ALA A 221 -2.38 7.42 18.55
C ALA A 221 -1.66 7.10 17.24
N LYS A 222 -1.62 8.05 16.30
CA LYS A 222 -0.91 7.91 15.03
C LYS A 222 0.60 7.70 15.21
N VAL A 223 1.21 8.52 16.07
CA VAL A 223 2.65 8.42 16.38
C VAL A 223 2.96 7.12 17.10
N ASP A 224 2.14 6.70 18.07
CA ASP A 224 2.32 5.46 18.81
C ASP A 224 2.28 4.23 17.87
N ASP A 225 1.31 4.21 16.93
CA ASP A 225 1.17 3.18 15.89
C ASP A 225 2.44 3.07 15.03
N TYR A 226 2.93 4.20 14.50
CA TYR A 226 4.15 4.23 13.69
C TYR A 226 5.41 3.83 14.48
N VAL A 227 5.56 4.33 15.72
CA VAL A 227 6.72 4.00 16.57
C VAL A 227 6.73 2.52 16.90
N GLN A 228 5.57 1.92 17.17
CA GLN A 228 5.45 0.49 17.39
C GLN A 228 5.97 -0.30 16.18
N TYR A 229 5.42 -0.06 14.98
CA TYR A 229 5.79 -0.85 13.80
C TYR A 229 7.23 -0.61 13.34
N SER A 230 7.79 0.59 13.58
CA SER A 230 9.21 0.87 13.29
C SER A 230 10.20 -0.01 14.06
N GLN A 231 9.73 -0.71 15.10
CA GLN A 231 10.55 -1.59 15.95
C GLN A 231 10.32 -3.08 15.67
N GLU A 232 9.41 -3.41 14.75
CA GLU A 232 9.01 -4.79 14.47
C GLU A 232 9.86 -5.44 13.36
N ALA A 233 9.83 -6.78 13.33
CA ALA A 233 10.52 -7.54 12.30
C ALA A 233 9.96 -7.23 10.90
N GLY A 234 10.84 -7.18 9.91
CA GLY A 234 10.49 -6.86 8.52
C GLY A 234 10.27 -5.37 8.26
N PHE A 235 10.52 -4.48 9.24
CA PHE A 235 10.47 -3.05 9.03
C PHE A 235 11.70 -2.58 8.23
N GLU A 236 11.52 -2.41 6.93
CA GLU A 236 12.52 -1.82 6.04
C GLU A 236 12.22 -0.34 5.76
N TYR A 237 10.98 -0.05 5.34
CA TYR A 237 10.49 1.31 5.08
C TYR A 237 9.18 1.60 5.82
N GLY A 238 9.05 2.83 6.30
CA GLY A 238 7.84 3.30 6.99
C GLY A 238 6.82 3.92 6.05
N GLY A 239 5.57 3.46 6.14
CA GLY A 239 4.36 4.09 5.63
C GLY A 239 3.61 4.81 6.76
N PHE A 240 3.00 5.94 6.44
CA PHE A 240 2.15 6.67 7.38
C PHE A 240 0.88 7.17 6.69
N LYS A 241 -0.26 6.58 7.05
CA LYS A 241 -1.55 6.99 6.52
C LYS A 241 -2.17 8.12 7.33
N LEU A 242 -2.94 8.97 6.69
CA LEU A 242 -3.60 10.14 7.26
C LEU A 242 -5.03 10.16 6.75
N PHE A 243 -6.00 10.33 7.66
CA PHE A 243 -7.41 10.30 7.34
C PHE A 243 -8.01 11.70 7.50
N TYR A 244 -8.38 12.35 6.40
CA TYR A 244 -8.90 13.73 6.42
C TYR A 244 -10.13 13.91 7.33
N GLU A 245 -10.96 12.87 7.46
CA GLU A 245 -12.21 12.92 8.22
C GLU A 245 -12.12 12.30 9.62
N TYR A 246 -11.13 11.43 9.86
CA TYR A 246 -11.05 10.64 11.10
C TYR A 246 -9.91 11.07 12.02
N ASP A 247 -8.87 11.72 11.49
CA ASP A 247 -7.77 12.21 12.30
C ASP A 247 -8.07 13.61 12.84
N VAL A 248 -8.18 13.72 14.17
CA VAL A 248 -8.57 14.97 14.83
C VAL A 248 -7.62 15.31 15.99
N PRO A 249 -6.78 16.36 15.85
CA PRO A 249 -6.49 17.08 14.61
C PRO A 249 -5.67 16.21 13.63
N LEU A 250 -5.80 16.50 12.33
CA LEU A 250 -4.93 15.94 11.30
C LEU A 250 -3.50 16.44 11.49
N MET A 251 -2.51 15.54 11.47
CA MET A 251 -1.10 15.93 11.51
C MET A 251 -0.69 16.66 10.23
N THR A 252 0.15 17.68 10.39
CA THR A 252 0.73 18.46 9.30
C THR A 252 1.91 17.72 8.65
N PRO A 253 2.27 18.06 7.39
CA PRO A 253 3.47 17.51 6.75
C PRO A 253 4.76 17.70 7.57
N GLU A 254 4.90 18.80 8.31
CA GLU A 254 6.06 19.04 9.19
C GLU A 254 6.10 18.04 10.35
N GLU A 255 4.95 17.77 10.99
CA GLU A 255 4.85 16.78 12.06
C GLU A 255 5.11 15.36 11.55
N VAL A 256 4.60 15.02 10.36
CA VAL A 256 4.82 13.72 9.71
C VAL A 256 6.31 13.52 9.39
N LEU A 257 6.98 14.54 8.84
CA LEU A 257 8.41 14.49 8.57
C LEU A 257 9.27 14.51 9.85
N GLY A 258 8.69 14.92 10.98
CA GLY A 258 9.32 14.87 12.30
C GLY A 258 9.40 13.47 12.91
N LEU A 259 8.65 12.49 12.39
CA LEU A 259 8.71 11.08 12.81
C LEU A 259 10.12 10.51 12.62
N GLN A 260 10.45 9.47 13.40
CA GLN A 260 11.78 8.85 13.38
C GLN A 260 11.68 7.34 13.17
N PRO A 261 12.15 6.80 12.03
CA PRO A 261 12.63 7.54 10.85
C PRO A 261 11.47 8.30 10.16
N PRO A 262 11.74 9.35 9.34
CA PRO A 262 10.70 9.97 8.53
C PRO A 262 10.10 8.95 7.55
N PRO A 263 8.77 8.87 7.40
CA PRO A 263 8.14 7.88 6.52
C PRO A 263 8.56 8.08 5.06
N SER A 264 8.78 6.96 4.38
CA SER A 264 9.10 6.89 2.95
C SER A 264 7.85 6.90 2.09
N VAL A 265 6.71 6.50 2.64
CA VAL A 265 5.40 6.57 1.99
C VAL A 265 4.42 7.29 2.92
N VAL A 266 3.77 8.34 2.43
CA VAL A 266 2.71 9.04 3.16
C VAL A 266 1.43 8.95 2.35
N ILE A 267 0.35 8.48 2.97
CA ILE A 267 -0.91 8.19 2.28
C ILE A 267 -2.01 9.05 2.88
N TYR A 268 -2.78 9.74 2.05
CA TYR A 268 -3.92 10.56 2.48
C TYR A 268 -5.24 9.97 1.98
N GLN A 269 -6.17 9.73 2.90
CA GLN A 269 -7.51 9.16 2.65
C GLN A 269 -8.63 10.14 2.98
#